data_AF-A0A349BBS5-F1
#
_entry.id   AF-A0A349BBS5-F1
#
_cell.length_a   1.000
_cell.length_b   1.000
_cell.length_c   1.000
_cell.angle_alpha   90.00
_cell.angle_beta   90.00
_cell.angle_gamma   90.00
#
_symmetry.space_group_name_H-M   'P 1'
#
loop_
_entity.id
_entity.type
_entity.pdbx_description
1 polymer ?
#
loop_
_entity_poly.entity_id
_entity_poly.type
_entity_poly.pdbx_seq_one_letter_code
_entity_poly.pdbx_strand_id
1 'polypeptide(L)' 'ADIDLDSVRADGYGFQIEMADRVARNGGRIDEVPISFTDRTRGTSKMSGRIVVEALVLVTWWGVRRRVPVGRSA' A
#
# COMPACT_ATOMS: atom_id res chain seq x y z
N ALA A 1 -12.35 -10.75 8.59
CA ALA A 1 -12.26 -9.54 7.75
C ALA A 1 -12.06 -10.01 6.32
N ASP A 2 -13.03 -9.75 5.46
CA ASP A 2 -12.93 -10.12 4.04
C ASP A 2 -12.22 -8.99 3.30
N ILE A 3 -11.22 -9.32 2.48
CA ILE A 3 -10.47 -8.34 1.67
C ILE A 3 -10.73 -8.70 0.22
N ASP A 4 -11.43 -7.82 -0.49
CA ASP A 4 -11.58 -7.92 -1.93
C ASP A 4 -10.21 -7.76 -2.60
N LEU A 5 -9.68 -8.88 -3.11
CA LEU A 5 -8.39 -8.93 -3.77
C LEU A 5 -8.48 -8.52 -5.25
N ASP A 6 -9.65 -8.67 -5.87
CA ASP A 6 -9.85 -8.37 -7.29
C ASP A 6 -9.80 -6.86 -7.57
N SER A 7 -10.08 -6.03 -6.55
CA SER A 7 -9.95 -4.58 -6.67
C SER A 7 -8.58 -4.02 -6.34
N VAL A 8 -7.57 -4.85 -6.05
CA VAL A 8 -6.18 -4.40 -5.83
C VAL A 8 -5.60 -3.89 -7.14
N ARG A 9 -4.93 -2.72 -7.10
CA ARG A 9 -4.42 -2.05 -8.32
C ARG A 9 -2.94 -1.68 -8.26
N ALA A 10 -2.35 -1.63 -7.08
CA ALA A 10 -0.95 -1.28 -6.92
C ALA A 10 -0.04 -2.50 -7.10
N ASP A 11 1.10 -2.28 -7.75
CA ASP A 11 2.15 -3.29 -7.93
C ASP A 11 3.36 -3.03 -7.02
N GLY A 12 4.23 -4.03 -6.88
CA GLY A 12 5.52 -3.89 -6.19
C GLY A 12 5.40 -3.39 -4.75
N TYR A 13 6.10 -2.30 -4.42
CA TYR A 13 6.01 -1.69 -3.07
C TYR A 13 4.66 -1.03 -2.81
N GLY A 14 3.97 -0.56 -3.85
CA GLY A 14 2.62 0.00 -3.74
C GLY A 14 1.60 -1.05 -3.29
N PHE A 15 1.73 -2.30 -3.77
CA PHE A 15 0.93 -3.43 -3.33
C PHE A 15 0.99 -3.63 -1.81
N GLN A 16 2.21 -3.59 -1.25
CA GLN A 16 2.40 -3.77 0.20
C GLN A 16 1.69 -2.68 1.01
N ILE A 17 1.73 -1.43 0.54
CA ILE A 17 1.02 -0.31 1.15
C ILE A 17 -0.50 -0.49 1.03
N GLU A 18 -0.99 -0.88 -0.15
CA GLU A 18 -2.42 -1.09 -0.41
C GLU A 18 -3.00 -2.19 0.48
N MET A 19 -2.31 -3.31 0.61
CA MET A 19 -2.73 -4.41 1.46
C MET A 19 -2.79 -4.00 2.93
N ALA A 20 -1.79 -3.26 3.42
CA ALA A 20 -1.79 -2.74 4.79
C ALA A 20 -2.95 -1.76 5.03
N ASP A 21 -3.23 -0.83 4.11
CA ASP A 21 -4.38 0.11 4.20
C ASP A 21 -5.70 -0.66 4.24
N ARG A 22 -5.88 -1.68 3.39
CA ARG A 22 -7.10 -2.50 3.34
C ARG A 22 -7.31 -3.31 4.61
N VAL A 23 -6.26 -3.99 5.11
CA VAL A 23 -6.30 -4.75 6.36
C VAL A 23 -6.67 -3.83 7.52
N ALA A 24 -6.00 -2.68 7.65
CA ALA A 24 -6.25 -1.71 8.71
C ALA A 24 -7.71 -1.20 8.68
N ARG A 25 -8.23 -0.91 7.48
CA ARG A 25 -9.59 -0.40 7.31
C ARG A 25 -10.68 -1.43 7.56
N ASN A 26 -10.38 -2.72 7.33
CA ASN A 26 -11.30 -3.81 7.63
C ASN A 26 -11.19 -4.32 9.08
N GLY A 27 -10.54 -3.55 9.98
CA GLY A 27 -10.38 -3.90 11.39
C GLY A 27 -9.48 -5.12 11.61
N GLY A 28 -8.62 -5.44 10.63
CA GLY A 28 -7.66 -6.53 10.73
C GLY A 28 -6.52 -6.21 11.69
N ARG A 29 -5.86 -7.27 12.17
CA ARG A 29 -4.66 -7.17 13.00
C ARG A 29 -3.43 -7.11 12.09
N ILE A 30 -2.52 -6.20 12.38
CA ILE A 30 -1.24 -6.03 11.70
C ILE A 30 -0.15 -6.25 12.75
N ASP A 31 0.75 -7.20 12.50
CA ASP A 31 1.92 -7.48 13.34
C ASP A 31 3.19 -7.40 12.49
N GLU A 32 4.29 -6.98 13.10
CA GLU A 32 5.59 -6.95 12.46
C GLU A 32 6.35 -8.26 12.70
N VAL A 33 6.78 -8.90 11.62
CA VAL A 33 7.60 -10.13 11.68
C VAL A 33 9.01 -9.79 11.18
N PRO A 34 10.06 -9.90 12.02
CA PRO A 34 11.43 -9.61 11.61
C PRO A 34 11.89 -10.56 10.51
N ILE A 35 12.52 -10.00 9.47
CA ILE A 35 13.14 -10.77 8.38
C ILE A 35 14.64 -10.55 8.40
N SER A 36 15.41 -11.62 8.60
CA SER A 36 16.85 -11.61 8.38
C SER A 36 17.16 -11.90 6.91
N PHE A 37 17.96 -11.06 6.28
CA PHE A 37 18.40 -11.27 4.91
C PHE A 37 19.83 -11.78 4.95
N THR A 38 20.01 -13.07 4.69
CA THR A 38 21.29 -13.77 4.83
C THR A 38 22.32 -13.35 3.75
N ASP A 39 21.90 -12.65 2.69
CA ASP A 39 22.81 -12.17 1.65
C ASP A 39 22.52 -10.70 1.27
N ARG A 40 23.43 -9.80 1.67
CA ARG A 40 23.35 -8.35 1.39
C ARG A 40 24.67 -7.74 0.90
N THR A 41 25.60 -8.53 0.36
CA THR A 41 26.93 -7.98 0.02
C THR A 41 27.06 -7.55 -1.44
N ARG A 42 26.18 -7.99 -2.36
CA ARG A 42 26.33 -7.74 -3.81
C ARG A 42 25.07 -7.22 -4.53
N GLY A 43 24.08 -6.71 -3.79
CA GLY A 43 22.82 -6.24 -4.37
C GLY A 43 22.78 -4.72 -4.59
N THR A 44 22.31 -4.27 -5.76
CA THR A 44 21.86 -2.89 -5.94
C THR A 44 20.53 -2.67 -5.22
N SER A 45 20.25 -1.43 -4.82
CA SER A 45 18.99 -1.05 -4.19
C SER A 45 17.80 -1.46 -5.08
N LYS A 46 16.84 -2.20 -4.50
CA LYS A 46 15.54 -2.49 -5.13
C LYS A 46 14.62 -1.26 -5.15
N MET A 47 14.96 -0.24 -4.37
CA MET A 47 14.26 1.05 -4.31
C MET A 47 14.82 2.01 -5.35
N SER A 48 13.92 2.66 -6.07
CA SER A 48 14.22 3.76 -6.99
C SER A 48 13.35 4.97 -6.67
N GLY A 49 13.79 6.18 -7.05
CA GLY A 49 12.99 7.39 -6.84
C GLY A 49 11.61 7.31 -7.51
N ARG A 50 11.50 6.61 -8.64
CA ARG A 50 10.22 6.37 -9.32
C ARG A 50 9.23 5.59 -8.44
N ILE A 51 9.69 4.54 -7.77
CA ILE A 51 8.86 3.75 -6.83
C ILE A 51 8.36 4.63 -5.68
N VAL A 52 9.21 5.51 -5.15
CA VAL A 52 8.84 6.43 -4.06
C VAL A 52 7.76 7.41 -4.52
N VAL A 53 7.93 8.02 -5.69
CA VAL A 53 6.96 8.98 -6.24
C VAL A 53 5.62 8.30 -6.51
N GLU A 54 5.63 7.08 -7.08
CA GLU A 54 4.42 6.31 -7.34
C GLU A 54 3.64 6.01 -6.05
N ALA A 55 4.32 5.52 -5.01
CA ALA A 55 3.72 5.27 -3.71
C ALA A 55 3.12 6.55 -3.10
N LEU A 56 3.85 7.68 -3.20
CA LEU A 56 3.38 8.97 -2.67
C LEU A 56 2.12 9.46 -3.39
N VAL A 57 2.05 9.32 -4.71
CA VAL A 57 0.87 9.67 -5.51
C VAL A 57 -0.32 8.80 -5.12
N LEU A 58 -0.15 7.48 -5.02
CA LEU A 58 -1.22 6.55 -4.66
C LEU A 58 -1.81 6.86 -3.28
N VAL A 59 -0.94 7.01 -2.26
CA VAL A 59 -1.36 7.32 -0.89
C VAL A 59 -2.06 8.69 -0.82
N THR A 60 -1.55 9.68 -1.54
CA THR A 60 -2.18 11.01 -1.62
C THR A 60 -3.55 10.92 -2.27
N TRP A 61 -3.67 10.24 -3.40
CA TRP A 61 -4.93 10.04 -4.12
C TRP A 61 -5.98 9.33 -3.27
N TRP A 62 -5.62 8.23 -2.61
CA TRP A 62 -6.52 7.55 -1.67
C TRP A 62 -6.92 8.46 -0.50
N GLY A 63 -5.96 9.23 0.03
CA GLY A 63 -6.20 10.23 1.07
C GLY A 63 -7.17 11.33 0.66
N VAL A 64 -7.08 11.83 -0.57
CA VAL A 64 -7.97 12.86 -1.12
C VAL A 64 -9.37 12.28 -1.39
N ARG A 65 -9.47 11.13 -2.06
CA ARG A 65 -10.77 10.48 -2.34
C ARG A 65 -11.57 10.17 -1.08
N ARG A 66 -10.90 9.89 0.04
CA ARG A 66 -11.55 9.70 1.35
C ARG A 66 -12.10 10.99 1.95
N ARG A 67 -11.49 12.14 1.64
CA ARG A 67 -11.88 13.45 2.20
C ARG A 67 -12.89 14.20 1.34
N VAL A 68 -12.98 13.89 0.05
CA VAL A 68 -14.01 14.46 -0.84
C VAL A 68 -15.32 13.71 -0.60
N PRO A 69 -16.36 14.33 -0.01
CA PRO A 69 -17.66 13.70 0.08
C PRO A 69 -18.19 13.55 -1.34
N VAL A 70 -18.35 12.30 -1.79
CA VAL A 70 -19.13 12.02 -3.00
C VAL A 70 -20.56 12.42 -2.67
N GLY A 71 -21.01 13.55 -3.21
CA GLY A 71 -22.37 14.03 -3.06
C GLY A 71 -23.33 12.90 -3.44
N ARG A 72 -24.15 12.47 -2.47
CA ARG A 72 -25.35 11.68 -2.77
C ARG A 72 -26.29 12.60 -3.55
N SER A 73 -26.30 12.48 -4.88
CA SER A 73 -27.50 12.83 -5.62
C SER A 73 -28.56 11.78 -5.28
N ALA A 74 -29.65 12.26 -4.70
CA ALA A 74 -30.86 11.50 -4.38
C ALA A 74 -31.49 10.91 -5.64
#